data_AF-A0AAD4PED8-F1
#
_entry.id   AF-A0AAD4PED8-F1
#
_cell.length_a   1.000
_cell.length_b   1.000
_cell.length_c   1.000
_cell.angle_alpha   90.00
_cell.angle_beta   90.00
_cell.angle_gamma   90.00
#
_symmetry.space_group_name_H-M   'P 1'
#
loop_
_entity.id
_entity.type
_entity.pdbx_description
1 polymer ?
#
loop_
_entity_poly.entity_id
_entity_poly.type
_entity_poly.pdbx_seq_one_letter_code
_entity_poly.pdbx_strand_id
1 'polypeptide(L)'
;MASSLVKSDRMKRMESKKSHSWWWDSHISPKNSRWLQENLEEMDQNVKRMLKLIEEDADSFAKKAELYFKKRPELVNLVEEFYRIYRSLAERYDHVTGELKKNIPSDLQSQGSGISDVGSEPPSNTPSTDTKPARTKSGPRAAGFDFFLGSGGSGSDLNSKEGDESSTLDSDSESDDSSVNNYSSTHSNGEEQGSRRRIIELEAELQEVKEKLRLQQEEISKGSKQCNHEFSEIDPKITAYEEELRVVKENMELSKEEITRLKIELQKYESLGDSNDVLSNGVTKQKDSEIQESSTAPEQNQVVELQENIDGSEAEVGLTHKMQRLEQELRSAEKKLRESEEEVASLRRELTTKGSSVQNLQDQLKSTQKEVSVWKNKVEREKREISRLQDRIVRYKANLSERDQEIRGLKESIGNANKALSEENEQLQAEMTRLTKERAYLEDNLKEMDLRCQSLDEDVRRVKASKAEIEVIFGAQIEQLKADIAERDDCVEELNKNLHGLQLKHDMLVAIKDELHAKIAALGAEISSKDHHLHQLHLQHVELIVSAEAARKSAEELQSRVKELEIDVERKQETILEGAEEKREAIRQLCFSIEHYRSGYHELRLAVTAHKRLPAVMAR
;
A
#
# COMPACT_ATOMS: atom_id res chain seq x y z
N MET A 1 -2.70 -11.14 -76.77
CA MET A 1 -3.48 -10.99 -75.52
C MET A 1 -2.54 -11.25 -74.36
N ALA A 2 -2.53 -10.38 -73.35
CA ALA A 2 -1.72 -10.54 -72.13
C ALA A 2 -2.41 -9.84 -70.96
N SER A 3 -2.16 -10.30 -69.73
CA SER A 3 -2.89 -9.91 -68.52
C SER A 3 -2.73 -8.44 -68.12
N SER A 4 -3.82 -7.80 -67.68
CA SER A 4 -3.81 -6.48 -67.04
C SER A 4 -4.11 -6.61 -65.53
N LEU A 5 -3.14 -6.26 -64.70
CA LEU A 5 -3.15 -6.46 -63.26
C LEU A 5 -4.10 -5.48 -62.53
N VAL A 6 -5.15 -5.98 -61.88
CA VAL A 6 -6.01 -5.16 -61.00
C VAL A 6 -5.33 -5.00 -59.63
N LYS A 7 -4.98 -3.76 -59.28
CA LYS A 7 -4.57 -3.37 -57.92
C LYS A 7 -5.79 -2.88 -57.15
N SER A 8 -6.16 -3.55 -56.06
CA SER A 8 -7.00 -2.96 -55.02
C SER A 8 -6.10 -2.44 -53.91
N ASP A 9 -6.11 -1.12 -53.72
CA ASP A 9 -5.37 -0.48 -52.64
C ASP A 9 -5.96 -0.89 -51.27
N ARG A 10 -5.10 -1.13 -50.29
CA ARG A 10 -5.49 -1.38 -48.90
C ARG A 10 -4.84 -0.31 -48.04
N MET A 11 -5.61 0.71 -47.68
CA MET A 11 -5.26 1.71 -46.68
C MET A 11 -4.63 1.04 -45.46
N LYS A 12 -3.34 1.29 -45.22
CA LYS A 12 -2.67 0.85 -44.01
C LYS A 12 -3.31 1.56 -42.83
N ARG A 13 -3.82 0.79 -41.88
CA ARG A 13 -4.24 1.28 -40.56
C ARG A 13 -3.05 2.04 -39.95
N MET A 14 -3.19 3.35 -39.78
CA MET A 14 -2.17 4.14 -39.10
C MET A 14 -2.23 3.81 -37.61
N GLU A 15 -1.17 3.19 -37.10
CA GLU A 15 -1.02 2.95 -35.68
C GLU A 15 -0.89 4.29 -34.95
N SER A 16 -1.66 4.49 -33.89
CA SER A 16 -1.63 5.72 -33.10
C SER A 16 -0.27 5.86 -32.42
N LYS A 17 0.45 6.94 -32.76
CA LYS A 17 1.78 7.22 -32.22
C LYS A 17 1.72 7.34 -30.71
N LYS A 18 2.30 6.38 -29.98
CA LYS A 18 2.63 6.51 -28.55
C LYS A 18 3.68 7.60 -28.36
N SER A 19 3.23 8.86 -28.30
CA SER A 19 4.05 10.07 -28.25
C SER A 19 4.70 10.31 -26.88
N HIS A 20 5.32 9.28 -26.30
CA HIS A 20 6.13 9.42 -25.08
C HIS A 20 7.24 8.36 -24.89
N SER A 21 7.39 7.37 -25.79
CA SER A 21 8.25 6.20 -25.55
C SER A 21 9.54 6.11 -26.38
N TRP A 22 9.74 6.98 -27.38
CA TRP A 22 10.84 6.84 -28.35
C TRP A 22 12.25 6.83 -27.73
N TRP A 23 12.47 7.54 -26.64
CA TRP A 23 13.77 7.55 -25.95
C TRP A 23 13.92 6.39 -24.94
N TRP A 24 12.87 6.07 -24.17
CA TRP A 24 12.84 4.92 -23.26
C TRP A 24 13.13 3.60 -24.02
N ASP A 25 12.43 3.37 -25.12
CA ASP A 25 12.56 2.15 -25.95
C ASP A 25 13.89 2.10 -26.73
N SER A 26 14.56 3.24 -26.91
CA SER A 26 15.90 3.32 -27.51
C SER A 26 17.03 3.05 -26.50
N HIS A 27 16.91 3.52 -25.25
CA HIS A 27 18.03 3.52 -24.29
C HIS A 27 17.89 2.51 -23.13
N ILE A 28 16.68 2.13 -22.74
CA ILE A 28 16.42 1.22 -21.61
C ILE A 28 15.52 0.05 -22.08
N SER A 29 15.84 -0.48 -23.25
CA SER A 29 15.24 -1.69 -23.82
C SER A 29 16.26 -2.83 -23.80
N PRO A 30 15.90 -4.06 -23.35
CA PRO A 30 16.80 -5.22 -23.36
C PRO A 30 17.36 -5.58 -24.74
N LYS A 31 16.80 -5.03 -25.82
CA LYS A 31 17.25 -5.23 -27.21
C LYS A 31 18.41 -4.32 -27.64
N ASN A 32 18.70 -3.26 -26.89
CA ASN A 32 19.72 -2.27 -27.27
C ASN A 32 20.76 -1.99 -26.17
N SER A 33 20.51 -2.41 -24.93
CA SER A 33 21.43 -2.24 -23.80
C SER A 33 22.07 -3.58 -23.41
N ARG A 34 23.34 -3.79 -23.78
CA ARG A 34 24.10 -5.01 -23.43
C ARG A 34 24.17 -5.25 -21.93
N TRP A 35 24.48 -4.22 -21.13
CA TRP A 35 24.60 -4.37 -19.68
C TRP A 35 23.27 -4.80 -19.04
N LEU A 36 22.14 -4.29 -19.54
CA LEU A 36 20.81 -4.68 -19.08
C LEU A 36 20.51 -6.14 -19.46
N GLN A 37 20.82 -6.54 -20.69
CA GLN A 37 20.66 -7.92 -21.16
C GLN A 37 21.53 -8.90 -20.35
N GLU A 38 22.81 -8.58 -20.14
CA GLU A 38 23.77 -9.36 -19.36
C GLU A 38 23.33 -9.51 -17.90
N ASN A 39 22.84 -8.43 -17.26
CA ASN A 39 22.39 -8.48 -15.86
C ASN A 39 21.06 -9.23 -15.71
N LEU A 40 20.15 -9.15 -16.69
CA LEU A 40 18.92 -9.96 -16.69
C LEU A 40 19.19 -11.44 -16.90
N GLU A 41 20.12 -11.80 -17.80
CA GLU A 41 20.56 -13.18 -18.04
C GLU A 41 21.28 -13.75 -16.79
N GLU A 42 22.19 -12.99 -16.16
CA GLU A 42 22.86 -13.41 -14.92
C GLU A 42 21.88 -13.63 -13.76
N MET A 43 20.87 -12.76 -13.65
CA MET A 43 19.79 -12.85 -12.66
C MET A 43 18.89 -14.08 -12.90
N ASP A 44 18.50 -14.35 -14.14
CA ASP A 44 17.72 -15.54 -14.54
C ASP A 44 18.50 -16.84 -14.33
N GLN A 45 19.79 -16.86 -14.69
CA GLN A 45 20.70 -17.97 -14.35
C GLN A 45 20.84 -18.17 -12.84
N ASN A 46 20.71 -17.12 -12.03
CA ASN A 46 20.74 -17.23 -10.58
C ASN A 46 19.43 -17.83 -10.03
N VAL A 47 18.26 -17.39 -10.53
CA VAL A 47 16.96 -18.00 -10.21
C VAL A 47 16.94 -19.49 -10.58
N LYS A 48 17.46 -19.87 -11.76
CA LYS A 48 17.60 -21.28 -12.17
C LYS A 48 18.51 -22.08 -11.24
N ARG A 49 19.59 -21.49 -10.72
CA ARG A 49 20.46 -22.10 -9.69
C ARG A 49 19.71 -22.29 -8.36
N MET A 50 18.95 -21.29 -7.93
CA MET A 50 18.13 -21.35 -6.70
C MET A 50 17.05 -22.42 -6.78
N LEU A 51 16.28 -22.48 -7.88
CA LEU A 51 15.25 -23.51 -8.11
C LEU A 51 15.85 -24.92 -8.07
N LYS A 52 17.00 -25.14 -8.72
CA LYS A 52 17.68 -26.43 -8.71
C LYS A 52 18.13 -26.89 -7.31
N LEU A 53 18.39 -25.98 -6.37
CA LEU A 53 18.69 -26.34 -4.97
C LEU A 53 17.44 -26.69 -4.14
N ILE A 54 16.24 -26.48 -4.69
CA ILE A 54 14.95 -26.73 -4.04
C ILE A 54 14.26 -27.96 -4.66
N GLU A 55 14.51 -28.22 -5.95
CA GLU A 55 13.95 -29.31 -6.76
C GLU A 55 14.71 -30.65 -6.67
N GLU A 56 15.77 -30.79 -5.85
CA GLU A 56 16.44 -32.08 -5.67
C GLU A 56 15.53 -33.09 -4.92
N ASP A 57 15.00 -34.06 -5.68
CA ASP A 57 14.11 -35.12 -5.19
C ASP A 57 14.74 -35.92 -4.05
N ALA A 58 14.05 -35.94 -2.91
CA ALA A 58 14.45 -36.65 -1.71
C ALA A 58 13.35 -37.63 -1.28
N ASP A 59 13.55 -38.92 -1.55
CA ASP A 59 12.61 -40.04 -1.30
C ASP A 59 12.14 -40.20 0.17
N SER A 60 12.63 -39.38 1.09
CA SER A 60 12.28 -39.43 2.50
C SER A 60 12.41 -38.06 3.17
N PHE A 61 11.43 -37.73 4.02
CA PHE A 61 11.36 -36.47 4.77
C PHE A 61 12.63 -36.17 5.58
N ALA A 62 13.26 -37.19 6.18
CA ALA A 62 14.50 -37.03 6.94
C ALA A 62 15.68 -36.56 6.05
N LYS A 63 15.83 -37.15 4.85
CA LYS A 63 16.81 -36.67 3.86
C LYS A 63 16.47 -35.26 3.38
N LYS A 64 15.19 -34.95 3.16
CA LYS A 64 14.76 -33.60 2.74
C LYS A 64 15.12 -32.53 3.76
N ALA A 65 14.96 -32.82 5.06
CA ALA A 65 15.39 -31.93 6.13
C ALA A 65 16.93 -31.79 6.20
N GLU A 66 17.68 -32.89 6.10
CA GLU A 66 19.15 -32.87 6.11
C GLU A 66 19.73 -32.10 4.92
N LEU A 67 19.20 -32.33 3.71
CA LEU A 67 19.54 -31.59 2.50
C LEU A 67 19.17 -30.11 2.63
N TYR A 68 18.00 -29.77 3.16
CA TYR A 68 17.61 -28.38 3.40
C TYR A 68 18.63 -27.65 4.29
N PHE A 69 19.04 -28.23 5.43
CA PHE A 69 20.05 -27.59 6.29
C PHE A 69 21.43 -27.49 5.64
N LYS A 70 21.81 -28.44 4.78
CA LYS A 70 23.07 -28.39 4.01
C LYS A 70 23.03 -27.40 2.84
N LYS A 71 21.88 -27.23 2.18
CA LYS A 71 21.70 -26.33 1.02
C LYS A 71 21.29 -24.91 1.40
N ARG A 72 20.75 -24.67 2.60
CA ARG A 72 20.36 -23.34 3.08
C ARG A 72 21.49 -22.29 2.98
N PRO A 73 22.78 -22.57 3.30
CA PRO A 73 23.85 -21.59 3.10
C PRO A 73 24.15 -21.29 1.62
N GLU A 74 24.11 -22.31 0.75
CA GLU A 74 24.29 -22.14 -0.70
C GLU A 74 23.14 -21.28 -1.28
N LEU A 75 21.90 -21.56 -0.88
CA LEU A 75 20.70 -20.85 -1.31
C LEU A 75 20.68 -19.39 -0.82
N VAL A 76 21.09 -19.11 0.43
CA VAL A 76 21.21 -17.74 0.97
C VAL A 76 22.25 -16.94 0.18
N ASN A 77 23.42 -17.52 -0.12
CA ASN A 77 24.45 -16.85 -0.93
C ASN A 77 23.93 -16.51 -2.34
N LEU A 78 23.18 -17.41 -2.99
CA LEU A 78 22.55 -17.13 -4.29
C LEU A 78 21.49 -16.03 -4.22
N VAL A 79 20.71 -15.95 -3.13
CA VAL A 79 19.75 -14.86 -2.87
C VAL A 79 20.46 -13.52 -2.63
N GLU A 80 21.57 -13.51 -1.89
CA GLU A 80 22.39 -12.31 -1.65
C GLU A 80 23.04 -11.81 -2.96
N GLU A 81 23.51 -12.72 -3.81
CA GLU A 81 24.00 -12.43 -5.16
C GLU A 81 22.90 -11.84 -6.06
N PHE A 82 21.70 -12.45 -6.06
CA PHE A 82 20.53 -11.95 -6.79
C PHE A 82 20.17 -10.52 -6.33
N TYR A 83 20.15 -10.31 -5.02
CA TYR A 83 19.87 -8.99 -4.43
C TYR A 83 20.95 -7.97 -4.81
N ARG A 84 22.23 -8.34 -4.84
CA ARG A 84 23.34 -7.46 -5.26
C ARG A 84 23.21 -7.04 -6.72
N ILE A 85 22.90 -7.96 -7.62
CA ILE A 85 22.67 -7.68 -9.05
C ILE A 85 21.47 -6.73 -9.19
N TYR A 86 20.32 -7.07 -8.59
CA TYR A 86 19.11 -6.23 -8.56
C TYR A 86 19.38 -4.81 -8.02
N ARG A 87 20.15 -4.70 -6.93
CA ARG A 87 20.55 -3.42 -6.33
C ARG A 87 21.34 -2.57 -7.31
N SER A 88 22.33 -3.15 -7.99
CA SER A 88 23.14 -2.45 -9.00
C SER A 88 22.36 -2.06 -10.27
N LEU A 89 21.29 -2.78 -10.58
CA LEU A 89 20.38 -2.48 -11.69
C LEU A 89 19.47 -1.29 -11.34
N ALA A 90 18.86 -1.30 -10.14
CA ALA A 90 18.07 -0.18 -9.63
C ALA A 90 18.91 1.10 -9.53
N GLU A 91 20.12 1.02 -8.97
CA GLU A 91 21.02 2.17 -8.85
C GLU A 91 21.42 2.73 -10.22
N ARG A 92 21.70 1.90 -11.23
CA ARG A 92 21.98 2.39 -12.59
C ARG A 92 20.74 2.98 -13.28
N TYR A 93 19.54 2.45 -13.02
CA TYR A 93 18.28 3.04 -13.51
C TYR A 93 18.02 4.42 -12.90
N ASP A 94 18.27 4.59 -11.59
CA ASP A 94 18.16 5.88 -10.89
C ASP A 94 19.21 6.89 -11.38
N HIS A 95 20.43 6.45 -11.72
CA HIS A 95 21.43 7.33 -12.32
C HIS A 95 20.99 7.84 -13.70
N VAL A 96 20.57 6.97 -14.61
CA VAL A 96 20.11 7.37 -15.96
C VAL A 96 18.85 8.25 -15.88
N THR A 97 17.89 7.90 -15.01
CA THR A 97 16.67 8.70 -14.81
C THR A 97 16.97 10.05 -14.13
N GLY A 98 17.94 10.09 -13.23
CA GLY A 98 18.41 11.30 -12.56
C GLY A 98 19.23 12.22 -13.46
N GLU A 99 20.03 11.67 -14.37
CA GLU A 99 20.74 12.43 -15.41
C GLU A 99 19.76 12.97 -16.46
N LEU A 100 18.74 12.22 -16.87
CA LEU A 100 17.67 12.75 -17.72
C LEU A 100 17.03 13.99 -17.09
N LYS A 101 16.63 13.91 -15.81
CA LYS A 101 16.02 15.05 -15.07
C LYS A 101 16.93 16.27 -14.98
N LYS A 102 18.26 16.12 -15.08
CA LYS A 102 19.24 17.22 -15.12
C LYS A 102 19.49 17.78 -16.52
N ASN A 103 19.17 17.03 -17.58
CA ASN A 103 19.39 17.41 -18.98
C ASN A 103 18.12 17.91 -19.69
N ILE A 104 17.00 18.04 -18.98
CA ILE A 104 15.83 18.81 -19.47
C ILE A 104 16.20 20.31 -19.43
N PRO A 105 16.13 21.05 -20.56
CA PRO A 105 16.50 22.47 -20.58
C PRO A 105 15.63 23.32 -19.64
N SER A 106 16.27 24.19 -18.87
CA SER A 106 15.60 25.03 -17.85
C SER A 106 14.59 26.03 -18.41
N ASP A 107 14.64 26.32 -19.72
CA ASP A 107 13.79 27.32 -20.38
C ASP A 107 12.30 26.99 -20.30
N LEU A 108 11.91 25.71 -20.18
CA LEU A 108 10.51 25.29 -20.01
C LEU A 108 10.01 25.35 -18.54
N GLN A 109 10.87 25.69 -17.58
CA GLN A 109 10.50 25.78 -16.16
C GLN A 109 10.25 27.24 -15.70
N SER A 110 10.38 28.24 -16.58
CA SER A 110 10.24 29.66 -16.25
C SER A 110 8.82 30.23 -16.38
N GLN A 111 7.90 29.56 -17.07
CA GLN A 111 6.51 30.00 -17.28
C GLN A 111 5.59 29.48 -16.15
N GLY A 112 5.82 29.96 -14.92
CA GLY A 112 5.11 29.45 -13.74
C GLY A 112 5.32 30.22 -12.44
N SER A 113 5.73 31.48 -12.49
CA SER A 113 5.85 32.36 -11.31
C SER A 113 5.11 33.67 -11.57
N GLY A 114 4.16 34.02 -10.71
CA GLY A 114 3.16 35.03 -11.07
C GLY A 114 2.20 35.52 -9.98
N ILE A 115 2.48 35.30 -8.69
CA ILE A 115 2.03 36.18 -7.61
C ILE A 115 3.08 36.22 -6.49
N SER A 116 3.35 37.42 -6.00
CA SER A 116 4.16 37.69 -4.81
C SER A 116 3.58 38.93 -4.13
N ASP A 117 3.22 38.86 -2.85
CA ASP A 117 2.99 40.08 -2.07
C ASP A 117 3.27 39.87 -0.56
N VAL A 118 3.73 40.96 0.07
CA VAL A 118 3.92 41.24 1.52
C VAL A 118 4.48 40.15 2.46
N GLY A 119 5.62 40.45 3.10
CA GLY A 119 6.13 39.71 4.28
C GLY A 119 7.61 39.97 4.58
N SER A 120 7.95 41.11 5.20
CA SER A 120 9.33 41.65 5.20
C SER A 120 10.21 41.31 6.44
N GLU A 121 11.43 40.82 6.18
CA GLU A 121 12.71 41.06 6.93
C GLU A 121 12.82 40.72 8.44
N PRO A 122 14.04 40.76 9.06
CA PRO A 122 15.41 40.82 8.51
C PRO A 122 16.33 39.64 8.92
N PRO A 123 17.55 39.51 8.35
CA PRO A 123 18.50 38.44 8.66
C PRO A 123 19.47 38.76 9.82
N SER A 124 20.17 37.75 10.35
CA SER A 124 21.35 37.93 11.21
C SER A 124 22.49 36.96 10.88
N ASN A 125 23.68 37.52 10.64
CA ASN A 125 24.93 36.77 10.42
C ASN A 125 25.79 36.81 11.68
N THR A 126 26.27 35.67 12.17
CA THR A 126 27.60 35.55 12.81
C THR A 126 28.18 34.14 12.60
N PRO A 127 29.48 33.99 12.29
CA PRO A 127 30.13 32.68 12.15
C PRO A 127 30.93 32.28 13.41
N SER A 128 30.97 30.98 13.73
CA SER A 128 32.09 30.38 14.47
C SER A 128 32.18 28.86 14.21
N THR A 129 33.41 28.35 14.18
CA THR A 129 33.77 26.93 14.37
C THR A 129 33.45 26.54 15.85
N ASP A 130 33.32 25.26 16.26
CA ASP A 130 34.29 24.18 16.00
C ASP A 130 33.80 22.71 16.13
N THR A 131 34.66 21.80 15.62
CA THR A 131 34.79 20.34 15.91
C THR A 131 33.57 19.45 16.22
N LYS A 132 33.11 18.70 15.18
CA LYS A 132 33.13 17.20 15.01
C LYS A 132 33.00 16.23 16.23
N PRO A 133 32.60 14.94 16.00
CA PRO A 133 31.76 14.36 14.93
C PRO A 133 30.79 13.22 15.38
N ALA A 134 29.68 13.00 14.66
CA ALA A 134 28.95 11.71 14.75
C ALA A 134 28.09 11.36 13.50
N ARG A 135 28.19 10.09 13.08
CA ARG A 135 27.25 9.27 12.28
C ARG A 135 26.56 9.92 11.07
N THR A 136 27.09 9.57 9.89
CA THR A 136 26.39 9.56 8.59
C THR A 136 24.95 9.05 8.68
N LYS A 137 23.97 9.84 8.19
CA LYS A 137 22.65 9.34 7.81
C LYS A 137 22.70 8.90 6.34
N SER A 138 22.20 7.72 6.04
CA SER A 138 21.98 7.25 4.66
C SER A 138 20.82 8.00 3.99
N GLY A 139 20.78 7.97 2.66
CA GLY A 139 19.78 8.66 1.85
C GLY A 139 18.34 8.11 1.98
N PRO A 140 17.37 8.74 1.27
CA PRO A 140 15.96 8.38 1.37
C PRO A 140 15.68 6.96 0.87
N ARG A 141 14.88 6.22 1.65
CA ARG A 141 14.32 4.92 1.25
C ARG A 141 13.22 5.16 0.21
N ALA A 142 13.36 4.59 -0.97
CA ALA A 142 12.35 4.71 -2.03
C ALA A 142 11.04 4.02 -1.64
N ALA A 143 9.91 4.59 -2.09
CA ALA A 143 8.60 3.95 -1.99
C ALA A 143 8.46 2.84 -3.05
N GLY A 144 7.75 1.76 -2.72
CA GLY A 144 7.53 0.63 -3.64
C GLY A 144 8.02 -0.72 -3.09
N PHE A 145 7.70 -1.08 -1.85
CA PHE A 145 7.98 -2.43 -1.32
C PHE A 145 6.83 -3.04 -0.50
N ASP A 146 5.59 -2.69 -0.85
CA ASP A 146 4.37 -3.09 -0.14
C ASP A 146 3.55 -4.13 -0.94
N PHE A 147 4.23 -4.99 -1.72
CA PHE A 147 3.58 -6.01 -2.57
C PHE A 147 4.35 -7.34 -2.73
N PHE A 148 5.17 -7.76 -1.75
CA PHE A 148 5.72 -9.13 -1.79
C PHE A 148 5.97 -9.84 -0.44
N LEU A 149 5.08 -9.63 0.53
CA LEU A 149 4.77 -10.65 1.55
C LEU A 149 3.26 -10.59 1.83
N GLY A 150 2.54 -11.67 1.56
CA GLY A 150 1.09 -11.72 1.76
C GLY A 150 0.73 -11.90 3.23
N SER A 151 0.06 -10.91 3.83
CA SER A 151 -0.52 -11.03 5.18
C SER A 151 -1.85 -11.78 5.13
N GLY A 152 -1.78 -13.11 5.06
CA GLY A 152 -2.97 -13.96 5.01
C GLY A 152 -3.44 -14.42 6.39
N GLY A 153 -4.77 -14.37 6.62
CA GLY A 153 -5.45 -15.20 7.61
C GLY A 153 -5.85 -14.54 8.93
N SER A 154 -6.99 -15.02 9.45
CA SER A 154 -7.65 -14.68 10.73
C SER A 154 -8.11 -13.22 10.94
N GLY A 155 -9.28 -12.97 11.54
CA GLY A 155 -10.35 -13.90 11.92
C GLY A 155 -11.06 -13.51 13.22
N SER A 156 -12.38 -13.69 13.25
CA SER A 156 -13.27 -13.67 14.42
C SER A 156 -13.30 -12.41 15.33
N ASP A 157 -14.34 -11.60 15.08
CA ASP A 157 -15.44 -11.36 16.04
C ASP A 157 -15.43 -10.22 17.08
N LEU A 158 -16.67 -9.92 17.48
CA LEU A 158 -17.17 -9.20 18.67
C LEU A 158 -17.29 -7.65 18.62
N ASN A 159 -18.40 -7.25 17.98
CA ASN A 159 -19.53 -6.60 18.67
C ASN A 159 -19.32 -5.24 19.38
N SER A 160 -19.84 -4.17 18.76
CA SER A 160 -20.63 -3.13 19.46
C SER A 160 -21.31 -2.18 18.47
N LYS A 161 -22.64 -2.20 18.39
CA LYS A 161 -23.51 -1.20 19.04
C LYS A 161 -24.90 -1.13 18.40
N GLU A 162 -25.94 -1.11 19.23
CA GLU A 162 -27.35 -1.08 18.85
C GLU A 162 -27.89 0.36 18.71
N GLY A 163 -29.03 0.48 18.02
CA GLY A 163 -29.96 1.62 18.10
C GLY A 163 -29.93 2.60 16.92
N ASP A 164 -31.06 3.10 16.42
CA ASP A 164 -32.47 2.69 16.67
C ASP A 164 -33.38 3.30 15.57
N GLU A 165 -34.70 3.17 15.72
CA GLU A 165 -35.79 3.98 15.13
C GLU A 165 -36.32 3.63 13.72
N SER A 166 -37.19 2.61 13.71
CA SER A 166 -38.62 2.75 13.32
C SER A 166 -39.07 2.93 11.85
N SER A 167 -39.82 1.91 11.39
CA SER A 167 -41.18 1.96 10.79
C SER A 167 -41.45 2.20 9.29
N THR A 168 -42.60 1.63 8.90
CA THR A 168 -43.49 1.88 7.73
C THR A 168 -43.05 1.51 6.31
N LEU A 169 -43.74 0.50 5.76
CA LEU A 169 -44.54 0.50 4.51
C LEU A 169 -44.19 1.61 3.48
N ASP A 170 -44.03 1.31 2.20
CA ASP A 170 -45.12 0.78 1.36
C ASP A 170 -44.65 -0.06 0.14
N SER A 171 -45.60 -0.48 -0.70
CA SER A 171 -45.33 -1.19 -1.98
C SER A 171 -45.03 -0.22 -3.12
N ASP A 172 -44.38 -0.70 -4.18
CA ASP A 172 -45.05 -0.78 -5.49
C ASP A 172 -44.32 -1.73 -6.46
N SER A 173 -45.10 -2.32 -7.37
CA SER A 173 -44.58 -2.97 -8.59
C SER A 173 -44.48 -1.94 -9.71
N GLU A 174 -43.67 -2.22 -10.73
CA GLU A 174 -44.11 -2.25 -12.14
C GLU A 174 -43.10 -3.08 -12.95
N SER A 175 -43.54 -3.60 -14.10
CA SER A 175 -42.74 -4.43 -15.03
C SER A 175 -42.61 -3.77 -16.42
N ASP A 176 -42.26 -4.58 -17.43
CA ASP A 176 -42.34 -4.29 -18.87
C ASP A 176 -41.21 -3.41 -19.46
N ASP A 177 -40.74 -3.56 -20.71
CA ASP A 177 -40.78 -4.67 -21.69
C ASP A 177 -39.68 -4.41 -22.77
N SER A 178 -39.61 -5.22 -23.84
CA SER A 178 -39.01 -4.99 -25.17
C SER A 178 -37.69 -5.71 -25.52
N SER A 179 -37.84 -7.03 -25.63
CA SER A 179 -37.33 -7.96 -26.65
C SER A 179 -36.66 -7.48 -27.98
N VAL A 180 -36.12 -8.47 -28.72
CA VAL A 180 -35.75 -8.50 -30.16
C VAL A 180 -34.28 -8.22 -30.61
N ASN A 181 -33.46 -9.26 -30.46
CA ASN A 181 -32.83 -10.06 -31.54
C ASN A 181 -31.83 -9.45 -32.58
N ASN A 182 -30.69 -10.15 -32.71
CA ASN A 182 -29.82 -10.31 -33.89
C ASN A 182 -29.15 -9.11 -34.58
N TYR A 183 -27.82 -9.00 -34.37
CA TYR A 183 -26.88 -9.10 -35.49
C TYR A 183 -25.67 -9.93 -35.09
N SER A 184 -25.33 -10.96 -35.87
CA SER A 184 -24.15 -11.81 -35.61
C SER A 184 -22.94 -11.33 -36.40
N SER A 185 -21.78 -11.25 -35.74
CA SER A 185 -20.48 -11.32 -36.41
C SER A 185 -19.44 -11.93 -35.47
N THR A 186 -18.87 -13.04 -35.94
CA THR A 186 -17.76 -13.81 -35.35
C THR A 186 -16.61 -12.95 -34.82
N HIS A 187 -15.90 -13.42 -33.78
CA HIS A 187 -14.48 -13.84 -33.81
C HIS A 187 -14.10 -14.49 -32.46
N SER A 188 -13.34 -15.61 -32.49
CA SER A 188 -12.79 -16.37 -31.35
C SER A 188 -13.72 -16.69 -30.16
N ASN A 189 -14.19 -17.94 -30.05
CA ASN A 189 -15.01 -18.42 -28.91
C ASN A 189 -14.48 -19.75 -28.31
N GLY A 190 -13.17 -19.99 -28.39
CA GLY A 190 -12.52 -21.18 -27.81
C GLY A 190 -12.11 -20.96 -26.35
N GLU A 191 -11.46 -19.84 -26.06
CA GLU A 191 -10.86 -19.55 -24.76
C GLU A 191 -11.91 -19.15 -23.71
N GLU A 192 -12.90 -18.32 -24.08
CA GLU A 192 -13.97 -17.91 -23.15
C GLU A 192 -14.81 -19.11 -22.66
N GLN A 193 -15.06 -20.12 -23.51
CA GLN A 193 -15.72 -21.36 -23.09
C GLN A 193 -14.86 -22.25 -22.18
N GLY A 194 -13.54 -22.09 -22.21
CA GLY A 194 -12.62 -22.69 -21.25
C GLY A 194 -12.69 -21.97 -19.91
N SER A 195 -12.57 -20.64 -19.93
CA SER A 195 -12.69 -19.77 -18.74
C SER A 195 -14.03 -19.96 -18.03
N ARG A 196 -15.16 -19.96 -18.75
CA ARG A 196 -16.49 -20.20 -18.16
C ARG A 196 -16.63 -21.59 -17.53
N ARG A 197 -16.01 -22.62 -18.12
CA ARG A 197 -15.97 -23.96 -17.50
C ARG A 197 -15.15 -23.96 -16.22
N ARG A 198 -13.95 -23.35 -16.23
CA ARG A 198 -13.11 -23.29 -15.03
C ARG A 198 -13.71 -22.41 -13.93
N ILE A 199 -14.50 -21.39 -14.27
CA ILE A 199 -15.29 -20.62 -13.30
C ILE A 199 -16.33 -21.53 -12.64
N ILE A 200 -17.13 -22.29 -13.40
CA ILE A 200 -18.13 -23.22 -12.86
C ILE A 200 -17.49 -24.31 -11.99
N GLU A 201 -16.32 -24.83 -12.39
CA GLU A 201 -15.54 -25.78 -11.57
C GLU A 201 -15.09 -25.15 -10.24
N LEU A 202 -14.50 -23.94 -10.28
CA LEU A 202 -14.06 -23.21 -9.08
C LEU A 202 -15.23 -22.81 -8.17
N GLU A 203 -16.40 -22.47 -8.75
CA GLU A 203 -17.63 -22.21 -8.00
C GLU A 203 -18.11 -23.48 -7.28
N ALA A 204 -18.06 -24.65 -7.94
CA ALA A 204 -18.40 -25.93 -7.31
C ALA A 204 -17.39 -26.33 -6.21
N GLU A 205 -16.09 -26.23 -6.47
CA GLU A 205 -15.01 -26.44 -5.49
C GLU A 205 -15.19 -25.53 -4.26
N LEU A 206 -15.55 -24.26 -4.46
CA LEU A 206 -15.76 -23.27 -3.40
C LEU A 206 -17.03 -23.57 -2.57
N GLN A 207 -18.13 -24.01 -3.19
CA GLN A 207 -19.32 -24.44 -2.44
C GLN A 207 -19.04 -25.71 -1.63
N GLU A 208 -18.28 -26.68 -2.16
CA GLU A 208 -17.91 -27.89 -1.41
C GLU A 208 -17.05 -27.57 -0.17
N VAL A 209 -16.08 -26.66 -0.32
CA VAL A 209 -15.27 -26.17 0.82
C VAL A 209 -16.13 -25.41 1.83
N LYS A 210 -17.09 -24.60 1.37
CA LYS A 210 -18.02 -23.86 2.23
C LYS A 210 -18.97 -24.78 3.01
N GLU A 211 -19.49 -25.85 2.39
CA GLU A 211 -20.32 -26.86 3.06
C GLU A 211 -19.51 -27.63 4.11
N LYS A 212 -18.26 -28.02 3.79
CA LYS A 212 -17.34 -28.67 4.75
C LYS A 212 -17.04 -27.76 5.94
N LEU A 213 -16.75 -26.47 5.71
CA LEU A 213 -16.53 -25.50 6.77
C LEU A 213 -17.78 -25.32 7.66
N ARG A 214 -18.99 -25.30 7.06
CA ARG A 214 -20.26 -25.24 7.79
C ARG A 214 -20.45 -26.46 8.71
N LEU A 215 -20.18 -27.67 8.21
CA LEU A 215 -20.27 -28.90 8.99
C LEU A 215 -19.24 -28.93 10.13
N GLN A 216 -17.99 -28.53 9.85
CA GLN A 216 -16.93 -28.47 10.86
C GLN A 216 -17.24 -27.45 11.97
N GLN A 217 -17.83 -26.30 11.63
CA GLN A 217 -18.31 -25.31 12.61
C GLN A 217 -19.49 -25.87 13.45
N GLU A 218 -20.36 -26.69 12.85
CA GLU A 218 -21.46 -27.35 13.55
C GLU A 218 -20.97 -28.43 14.52
N GLU A 219 -19.90 -29.16 14.19
CA GLU A 219 -19.20 -30.09 15.12
C GLU A 219 -18.53 -29.34 16.27
N ILE A 220 -17.81 -28.25 16.00
CA ILE A 220 -17.20 -27.39 17.03
C ILE A 220 -18.28 -26.84 17.99
N SER A 221 -19.44 -26.42 17.46
CA SER A 221 -20.58 -25.96 18.28
C SER A 221 -21.17 -27.06 19.17
N LYS A 222 -21.15 -28.32 18.72
CA LYS A 222 -21.60 -29.48 19.52
C LYS A 222 -20.58 -29.84 20.61
N GLY A 223 -19.29 -29.87 20.28
CA GLY A 223 -18.21 -30.13 21.24
C GLY A 223 -18.14 -29.08 22.36
N SER A 224 -18.29 -27.79 22.02
CA SER A 224 -18.32 -26.69 22.99
C SER A 224 -19.44 -26.86 24.04
N LYS A 225 -20.64 -27.28 23.62
CA LYS A 225 -21.79 -27.49 24.51
C LYS A 225 -21.58 -28.64 25.50
N GLN A 226 -20.78 -29.65 25.14
CA GLN A 226 -20.49 -30.78 26.02
C GLN A 226 -19.46 -30.41 27.10
N CYS A 227 -18.43 -29.63 26.74
CA CYS A 227 -17.42 -29.14 27.70
C CYS A 227 -18.02 -28.26 28.82
N ASN A 228 -19.00 -27.41 28.47
CA ASN A 228 -19.66 -26.52 29.42
C ASN A 228 -20.46 -27.25 30.52
N HIS A 229 -20.93 -28.48 30.28
CA HIS A 229 -21.67 -29.25 31.29
C HIS A 229 -20.73 -29.78 32.39
N GLU A 230 -19.52 -30.20 32.03
CA GLU A 230 -18.55 -30.73 32.99
C GLU A 230 -18.01 -29.61 33.90
N PHE A 231 -17.75 -28.41 33.35
CA PHE A 231 -17.28 -27.27 34.15
C PHE A 231 -18.29 -26.86 35.23
N SER A 232 -19.59 -26.78 34.88
CA SER A 232 -20.68 -26.48 35.82
C SER A 232 -20.87 -27.53 36.91
N GLU A 233 -20.28 -28.72 36.78
CA GLU A 233 -20.32 -29.78 37.79
C GLU A 233 -19.01 -29.88 38.61
N ILE A 234 -18.00 -29.05 38.30
CA ILE A 234 -16.71 -28.99 39.02
C ILE A 234 -16.76 -27.91 40.11
N ASP A 235 -17.25 -26.71 39.81
CA ASP A 235 -17.41 -25.61 40.78
C ASP A 235 -18.12 -26.01 42.10
N PRO A 236 -19.28 -26.72 42.10
CA PRO A 236 -19.91 -27.17 43.34
C PRO A 236 -19.10 -28.23 44.10
N LYS A 237 -18.22 -28.98 43.42
CA LYS A 237 -17.33 -29.97 44.07
C LYS A 237 -16.10 -29.28 44.68
N ILE A 238 -15.55 -28.25 44.03
CA ILE A 238 -14.46 -27.44 44.60
C ILE A 238 -14.93 -26.79 45.91
N THR A 239 -16.07 -26.11 45.88
CA THR A 239 -16.64 -25.47 47.10
C THR A 239 -16.95 -26.47 48.22
N ALA A 240 -17.37 -27.70 47.89
CA ALA A 240 -17.52 -28.77 48.89
C ALA A 240 -16.18 -29.20 49.51
N TYR A 241 -15.12 -29.40 48.71
CA TYR A 241 -13.80 -29.75 49.22
C TYR A 241 -13.12 -28.60 50.01
N GLU A 242 -13.41 -27.34 49.67
CA GLU A 242 -12.98 -26.18 50.47
C GLU A 242 -13.67 -26.15 51.85
N GLU A 243 -14.96 -26.52 51.92
CA GLU A 243 -15.68 -26.67 53.18
C GLU A 243 -15.16 -27.84 54.02
N GLU A 244 -14.91 -29.00 53.41
CA GLU A 244 -14.29 -30.15 54.10
C GLU A 244 -12.88 -29.78 54.64
N LEU A 245 -12.07 -29.05 53.87
CA LEU A 245 -10.78 -28.51 54.33
C LEU A 245 -10.94 -27.51 55.48
N ARG A 246 -11.98 -26.67 55.48
CA ARG A 246 -12.31 -25.74 56.58
C ARG A 246 -12.58 -26.53 57.87
N VAL A 247 -13.48 -27.52 57.80
CA VAL A 247 -13.91 -28.35 58.93
C VAL A 247 -12.78 -29.24 59.44
N VAL A 248 -11.97 -29.85 58.57
CA VAL A 248 -10.80 -30.64 59.00
C VAL A 248 -9.75 -29.76 59.69
N LYS A 249 -9.55 -28.52 59.22
CA LYS A 249 -8.63 -27.57 59.85
C LYS A 249 -9.13 -27.11 61.23
N GLU A 250 -10.42 -26.82 61.38
CA GLU A 250 -11.02 -26.50 62.68
C GLU A 250 -10.91 -27.66 63.67
N ASN A 251 -11.23 -28.89 63.24
CA ASN A 251 -11.03 -30.09 64.06
C ASN A 251 -9.56 -30.33 64.42
N MET A 252 -8.61 -29.96 63.56
CA MET A 252 -7.17 -30.02 63.88
C MET A 252 -6.77 -29.00 64.95
N GLU A 253 -7.31 -27.77 64.94
CA GLU A 253 -7.06 -26.81 66.03
C GLU A 253 -7.73 -27.26 67.34
N LEU A 254 -8.97 -27.75 67.31
CA LEU A 254 -9.63 -28.36 68.48
C LEU A 254 -8.83 -29.56 69.03
N SER A 255 -8.24 -30.38 68.16
CA SER A 255 -7.37 -31.49 68.56
C SER A 255 -6.05 -31.01 69.17
N LYS A 256 -5.45 -29.91 68.66
CA LYS A 256 -4.28 -29.28 69.28
C LYS A 256 -4.63 -28.70 70.66
N GLU A 257 -5.77 -28.04 70.80
CA GLU A 257 -6.25 -27.57 72.11
C GLU A 257 -6.44 -28.74 73.09
N GLU A 258 -7.05 -29.84 72.65
CA GLU A 258 -7.20 -31.05 73.45
C GLU A 258 -5.83 -31.63 73.86
N ILE A 259 -4.86 -31.67 72.95
CA ILE A 259 -3.47 -32.05 73.25
C ILE A 259 -2.84 -31.09 74.27
N THR A 260 -3.10 -29.77 74.21
CA THR A 260 -2.60 -28.84 75.24
C THR A 260 -3.30 -29.03 76.59
N ARG A 261 -4.62 -29.30 76.63
CA ARG A 261 -5.34 -29.67 77.86
C ARG A 261 -4.76 -30.94 78.47
N LEU A 262 -4.62 -32.00 77.69
CA LEU A 262 -4.05 -33.28 78.14
C LEU A 262 -2.58 -33.14 78.56
N LYS A 263 -1.80 -32.27 77.92
CA LYS A 263 -0.41 -31.97 78.33
C LYS A 263 -0.35 -31.22 79.67
N ILE A 264 -1.27 -30.28 79.90
CA ILE A 264 -1.40 -29.59 81.20
C ILE A 264 -1.85 -30.58 82.29
N GLU A 265 -2.78 -31.49 81.98
CA GLU A 265 -3.24 -32.51 82.94
C GLU A 265 -2.15 -33.54 83.25
N LEU A 266 -1.39 -33.99 82.24
CA LEU A 266 -0.19 -34.80 82.44
C LEU A 266 0.83 -34.06 83.32
N GLN A 267 1.08 -32.77 83.07
CA GLN A 267 2.01 -31.98 83.88
C GLN A 267 1.52 -31.83 85.34
N LYS A 268 0.21 -31.77 85.60
CA LYS A 268 -0.33 -31.86 86.96
C LYS A 268 -0.03 -33.22 87.59
N TYR A 269 -0.30 -34.33 86.89
CA TYR A 269 -0.01 -35.68 87.40
C TYR A 269 1.49 -35.93 87.58
N GLU A 270 2.34 -35.32 86.76
CA GLU A 270 3.80 -35.31 86.90
C GLU A 270 4.21 -34.57 88.19
N SER A 271 3.68 -33.35 88.42
CA SER A 271 3.89 -32.61 89.68
C SER A 271 3.27 -33.26 90.93
N LEU A 272 2.33 -34.20 90.75
CA LEU A 272 1.78 -35.04 91.81
C LEU A 272 2.62 -36.33 92.01
N GLY A 273 3.33 -36.77 90.97
CA GLY A 273 4.28 -37.88 90.99
C GLY A 273 5.54 -37.59 91.79
N ASP A 274 6.01 -36.34 91.78
CA ASP A 274 7.12 -35.84 92.63
C ASP A 274 6.87 -36.04 94.15
N SER A 275 5.62 -36.28 94.58
CA SER A 275 5.30 -36.62 95.98
C SER A 275 5.36 -38.13 96.29
N ASN A 276 5.69 -38.99 95.32
CA ASN A 276 5.67 -40.45 95.44
C ASN A 276 7.04 -41.13 95.19
N ASP A 277 8.06 -40.38 94.75
CA ASP A 277 9.37 -40.92 94.34
C ASP A 277 10.31 -41.26 95.53
N VAL A 278 9.78 -42.02 96.50
CA VAL A 278 10.51 -42.54 97.66
C VAL A 278 10.49 -44.09 97.69
N LEU A 279 9.62 -44.75 96.92
CA LEU A 279 9.36 -46.19 97.04
C LEU A 279 9.28 -46.99 95.72
N SER A 280 10.17 -46.74 94.73
CA SER A 280 10.48 -47.77 93.71
C SER A 280 11.78 -47.54 92.91
N ASN A 281 12.93 -47.92 93.46
CA ASN A 281 14.10 -48.35 92.67
C ASN A 281 15.07 -49.18 93.53
N GLY A 282 15.46 -50.40 93.11
CA GLY A 282 16.49 -51.17 93.84
C GLY A 282 16.67 -52.69 93.63
N VAL A 283 15.74 -53.41 92.99
CA VAL A 283 15.91 -54.86 92.70
C VAL A 283 15.16 -55.16 91.38
N THR A 284 15.70 -55.83 90.36
CA THR A 284 16.57 -57.02 90.36
C THR A 284 17.46 -57.12 89.11
N LYS A 285 18.69 -57.65 89.27
CA LYS A 285 19.23 -58.77 88.44
C LYS A 285 20.57 -59.29 88.96
N GLN A 286 20.58 -60.58 89.32
CA GLN A 286 21.77 -61.44 89.30
C GLN A 286 22.23 -61.66 87.84
N LYS A 287 23.46 -62.06 87.51
CA LYS A 287 24.60 -62.55 88.30
C LYS A 287 25.88 -62.39 87.44
N ASP A 288 27.05 -62.35 88.08
CA ASP A 288 28.09 -63.40 87.92
C ASP A 288 29.23 -63.14 88.92
N SER A 289 30.12 -64.10 89.10
CA SER A 289 31.13 -64.13 90.18
C SER A 289 32.54 -64.19 89.63
N GLU A 290 33.49 -63.55 90.30
CA GLU A 290 34.88 -64.02 90.28
C GLU A 290 35.60 -63.79 91.63
N ILE A 291 36.72 -64.49 91.80
CA ILE A 291 37.28 -64.96 93.08
C ILE A 291 38.42 -64.05 93.57
N GLN A 292 38.55 -63.85 94.90
CA GLN A 292 39.88 -63.84 95.52
C GLN A 292 39.86 -64.31 97.00
N GLU A 293 40.97 -64.89 97.45
CA GLU A 293 41.15 -65.54 98.75
C GLU A 293 41.84 -64.63 99.78
N SER A 294 41.58 -64.83 101.09
CA SER A 294 42.62 -64.70 102.11
C SER A 294 42.30 -65.37 103.47
N SER A 295 43.05 -66.43 103.79
CA SER A 295 43.67 -66.71 105.10
C SER A 295 42.85 -67.01 106.40
N THR A 296 43.18 -68.19 106.97
CA THR A 296 43.40 -68.52 108.40
C THR A 296 42.26 -68.55 109.44
N ALA A 297 42.24 -69.67 110.19
CA ALA A 297 41.67 -69.88 111.53
C ALA A 297 42.76 -69.59 112.62
N PRO A 298 42.71 -69.94 113.94
CA PRO A 298 42.02 -71.08 114.58
C PRO A 298 41.43 -70.78 116.00
N GLU A 299 41.43 -71.82 116.86
CA GLU A 299 41.10 -71.87 118.31
C GLU A 299 39.61 -72.01 118.71
N GLN A 300 39.26 -72.57 119.88
CA GLN A 300 39.58 -73.86 120.53
C GLN A 300 38.80 -73.95 121.87
N ASN A 301 38.79 -75.13 122.53
CA ASN A 301 38.39 -75.36 123.94
C ASN A 301 36.87 -75.23 124.26
N GLN A 302 36.29 -75.94 125.24
CA GLN A 302 36.79 -77.05 126.07
C GLN A 302 35.64 -77.94 126.61
N VAL A 303 35.99 -79.07 127.25
CA VAL A 303 35.09 -79.99 127.97
C VAL A 303 35.55 -80.11 129.44
N VAL A 304 34.60 -80.25 130.36
CA VAL A 304 34.75 -80.62 131.79
C VAL A 304 33.50 -81.46 132.12
N GLU A 305 33.50 -82.72 132.55
CA GLU A 305 34.37 -83.57 133.41
C GLU A 305 34.09 -83.48 134.93
N LEU A 306 34.34 -84.61 135.61
CA LEU A 306 34.14 -84.97 137.04
C LEU A 306 32.81 -85.67 137.39
N GLN A 307 32.78 -86.65 138.30
CA GLN A 307 33.54 -87.91 138.50
C GLN A 307 32.87 -88.66 139.69
N GLU A 308 33.05 -89.97 139.80
CA GLU A 308 32.49 -90.84 140.84
C GLU A 308 32.94 -90.52 142.28
N ASN A 309 32.22 -91.09 143.26
CA ASN A 309 32.83 -91.68 144.46
C ASN A 309 31.99 -92.86 145.00
N ILE A 310 32.67 -93.86 145.55
CA ILE A 310 32.14 -95.12 146.14
C ILE A 310 32.84 -95.33 147.50
N ASP A 311 32.41 -96.35 148.25
CA ASP A 311 32.94 -96.90 149.53
C ASP A 311 32.35 -96.37 150.85
N GLY A 312 32.30 -97.18 151.92
CA GLY A 312 32.55 -98.64 151.97
C GLY A 312 32.87 -99.20 153.38
N SER A 313 32.48 -100.47 153.61
CA SER A 313 32.98 -101.43 154.64
C SER A 313 32.13 -102.71 154.52
N GLU A 314 32.67 -103.90 154.21
CA GLU A 314 33.37 -104.85 155.12
C GLU A 314 32.48 -105.45 156.22
N ALA A 315 32.47 -106.77 156.50
CA ALA A 315 33.03 -107.96 155.81
C ALA A 315 32.30 -109.23 156.33
N GLU A 316 32.38 -110.44 155.77
CA GLU A 316 33.05 -110.97 154.56
C GLU A 316 31.97 -111.77 153.75
N VAL A 317 32.13 -112.85 152.96
CA VAL A 317 33.25 -113.76 152.63
C VAL A 317 33.37 -113.93 151.11
N GLY A 318 34.58 -114.08 150.54
CA GLY A 318 34.65 -114.51 149.13
C GLY A 318 35.97 -114.65 148.38
N LEU A 319 36.13 -115.82 147.75
CA LEU A 319 36.97 -116.03 146.55
C LEU A 319 36.15 -116.20 145.26
N THR A 320 34.97 -116.84 145.33
CA THR A 320 34.06 -117.06 144.18
C THR A 320 33.57 -115.76 143.53
N HIS A 321 33.26 -114.74 144.33
CA HIS A 321 32.71 -113.47 143.86
C HIS A 321 33.63 -112.68 142.91
N LYS A 322 34.95 -112.91 142.93
CA LYS A 322 35.88 -112.21 142.02
C LYS A 322 35.72 -112.63 140.56
N MET A 323 35.45 -113.92 140.31
CA MET A 323 35.30 -114.44 138.95
C MET A 323 33.98 -113.94 138.33
N GLN A 324 32.88 -114.01 139.09
CA GLN A 324 31.57 -113.50 138.67
C GLN A 324 31.57 -112.00 138.40
N ARG A 325 32.35 -111.21 139.15
CA ARG A 325 32.52 -109.77 138.91
C ARG A 325 33.19 -109.51 137.56
N LEU A 326 34.31 -110.18 137.26
CA LEU A 326 35.00 -110.07 135.97
C LEU A 326 34.11 -110.52 134.79
N GLU A 327 33.30 -111.57 134.94
CA GLU A 327 32.33 -111.94 133.90
C GLU A 327 31.21 -110.89 133.70
N GLN A 328 30.84 -110.15 134.75
CA GLN A 328 29.79 -109.13 134.66
C GLN A 328 30.35 -107.81 134.11
N GLU A 329 31.60 -107.47 134.43
CA GLU A 329 32.37 -106.42 133.78
C GLU A 329 32.56 -106.74 132.28
N LEU A 330 32.97 -107.98 131.94
CA LEU A 330 33.08 -108.44 130.54
C LEU A 330 31.74 -108.30 129.80
N ARG A 331 30.63 -108.80 130.37
CA ARG A 331 29.28 -108.65 129.77
C ARG A 331 28.85 -107.18 129.62
N SER A 332 29.31 -106.29 130.51
CA SER A 332 29.08 -104.85 130.38
C SER A 332 29.91 -104.22 129.25
N ALA A 333 31.15 -104.69 129.06
CA ALA A 333 32.03 -104.27 127.98
C ALA A 333 31.56 -104.82 126.62
N GLU A 334 31.11 -106.08 126.55
CA GLU A 334 30.46 -106.67 125.37
C GLU A 334 29.18 -105.92 124.98
N LYS A 335 28.38 -105.46 125.96
CA LYS A 335 27.19 -104.65 125.70
C LYS A 335 27.56 -103.25 125.17
N LYS A 336 28.52 -102.57 125.80
CA LYS A 336 29.03 -101.26 125.31
C LYS A 336 29.70 -101.38 123.93
N LEU A 337 30.44 -102.46 123.69
CA LEU A 337 31.02 -102.77 122.39
C LEU A 337 29.91 -102.92 121.35
N ARG A 338 28.88 -103.74 121.62
CA ARG A 338 27.73 -103.90 120.73
C ARG A 338 26.99 -102.59 120.48
N GLU A 339 26.78 -101.77 121.52
CA GLU A 339 26.17 -100.44 121.38
C GLU A 339 27.01 -99.54 120.46
N SER A 340 28.35 -99.56 120.60
CA SER A 340 29.26 -98.85 119.70
C SER A 340 29.34 -99.47 118.29
N GLU A 341 29.16 -100.78 118.13
CA GLU A 341 29.11 -101.47 116.84
C GLU A 341 27.80 -101.17 116.10
N GLU A 342 26.68 -101.09 116.83
CA GLU A 342 25.37 -100.67 116.32
C GLU A 342 25.36 -99.18 115.97
N GLU A 343 26.01 -98.33 116.77
CA GLU A 343 26.25 -96.92 116.46
C GLU A 343 27.16 -96.78 115.22
N VAL A 344 28.29 -97.48 115.15
CA VAL A 344 29.18 -97.52 113.99
C VAL A 344 28.45 -98.07 112.75
N ALA A 345 27.57 -99.05 112.89
CA ALA A 345 26.72 -99.53 111.80
C ALA A 345 25.68 -98.48 111.39
N SER A 346 25.19 -97.66 112.32
CA SER A 346 24.29 -96.54 112.03
C SER A 346 25.01 -95.38 111.33
N LEU A 347 26.18 -94.99 111.81
CA LEU A 347 27.05 -93.99 111.18
C LEU A 347 27.56 -94.47 109.81
N ARG A 348 27.81 -95.78 109.62
CA ARG A 348 28.10 -96.35 108.29
C ARG A 348 26.89 -96.30 107.36
N ARG A 349 25.68 -96.61 107.85
CA ARG A 349 24.43 -96.45 107.08
C ARG A 349 24.15 -94.98 106.73
N GLU A 350 24.40 -94.06 107.65
CA GLU A 350 24.28 -92.63 107.35
C GLU A 350 25.36 -92.19 106.36
N LEU A 351 26.61 -92.62 106.51
CA LEU A 351 27.69 -92.31 105.56
C LEU A 351 27.37 -92.83 104.15
N THR A 352 26.70 -93.98 104.00
CA THR A 352 26.25 -94.46 102.68
C THR A 352 25.04 -93.70 102.13
N THR A 353 24.11 -93.22 102.97
CA THR A 353 22.98 -92.38 102.49
C THR A 353 23.39 -90.93 102.21
N LYS A 354 24.32 -90.35 102.97
CA LYS A 354 24.99 -89.09 102.62
C LYS A 354 25.83 -89.28 101.36
N GLY A 355 26.53 -90.41 101.21
CA GLY A 355 27.32 -90.74 100.02
C GLY A 355 26.46 -90.82 98.75
N SER A 356 25.32 -91.50 98.79
CA SER A 356 24.39 -91.54 97.65
C SER A 356 23.68 -90.20 97.41
N SER A 357 23.42 -89.42 98.46
CA SER A 357 22.93 -88.04 98.35
C SER A 357 23.96 -87.12 97.67
N VAL A 358 25.24 -87.21 98.05
CA VAL A 358 26.36 -86.47 97.43
C VAL A 358 26.54 -86.89 95.97
N GLN A 359 26.46 -88.18 95.65
CA GLN A 359 26.51 -88.65 94.26
C GLN A 359 25.35 -88.08 93.42
N ASN A 360 24.11 -88.10 93.94
CA ASN A 360 22.95 -87.51 93.28
C ASN A 360 23.13 -86.00 93.07
N LEU A 361 23.58 -85.26 94.09
CA LEU A 361 23.91 -83.83 93.97
C LEU A 361 25.04 -83.58 92.96
N GLN A 362 26.04 -84.45 92.87
CA GLN A 362 27.13 -84.32 91.90
C GLN A 362 26.70 -84.66 90.46
N ASP A 363 25.73 -85.55 90.27
CA ASP A 363 25.15 -85.83 88.95
C ASP A 363 24.14 -84.77 88.53
N GLN A 364 23.40 -84.17 89.47
CA GLN A 364 22.63 -82.92 89.25
C GLN A 364 23.55 -81.76 88.89
N LEU A 365 24.70 -81.62 89.55
CA LEU A 365 25.73 -80.64 89.19
C LEU A 365 26.28 -80.89 87.78
N LYS A 366 26.49 -82.15 87.36
CA LYS A 366 26.87 -82.48 85.98
C LYS A 366 25.76 -82.21 84.96
N SER A 367 24.47 -82.38 85.32
CA SER A 367 23.35 -82.05 84.43
C SER A 367 23.26 -80.53 84.24
N THR A 368 23.20 -79.78 85.34
CA THR A 368 23.15 -78.31 85.31
C THR A 368 24.38 -77.71 84.63
N GLN A 369 25.58 -78.27 84.80
CA GLN A 369 26.78 -77.86 84.05
C GLN A 369 26.63 -78.07 82.53
N LYS A 370 26.01 -79.18 82.09
CA LYS A 370 25.69 -79.42 80.67
C LYS A 370 24.63 -78.44 80.17
N GLU A 371 23.58 -78.21 80.93
CA GLU A 371 22.52 -77.24 80.60
C GLU A 371 23.08 -75.82 80.48
N VAL A 372 23.94 -75.39 81.41
CA VAL A 372 24.70 -74.13 81.33
C VAL A 372 25.55 -74.07 80.04
N SER A 373 26.20 -75.17 79.65
CA SER A 373 26.95 -75.20 78.37
C SER A 373 26.04 -75.06 77.14
N VAL A 374 24.84 -75.64 77.15
CA VAL A 374 23.85 -75.52 76.08
C VAL A 374 23.29 -74.09 76.01
N TRP A 375 22.96 -73.49 77.16
CA TRP A 375 22.51 -72.11 77.24
C TRP A 375 23.60 -71.12 76.83
N LYS A 376 24.87 -71.32 77.23
CA LYS A 376 26.02 -70.52 76.76
C LYS A 376 26.17 -70.59 75.24
N ASN A 377 26.07 -71.79 74.66
CA ASN A 377 26.09 -71.98 73.20
C ASN A 377 24.86 -71.38 72.49
N LYS A 378 23.71 -71.23 73.18
CA LYS A 378 22.54 -70.51 72.66
C LYS A 378 22.74 -69.00 72.72
N VAL A 379 23.20 -68.44 73.85
CA VAL A 379 23.54 -67.03 74.00
C VAL A 379 24.56 -66.58 72.95
N GLU A 380 25.63 -67.35 72.74
CA GLU A 380 26.61 -67.07 71.68
C GLU A 380 26.07 -67.29 70.24
N ARG A 381 24.89 -67.89 70.05
CA ARG A 381 24.18 -67.89 68.75
C ARG A 381 23.37 -66.61 68.59
N GLU A 382 22.54 -66.27 69.58
CA GLU A 382 21.72 -65.05 69.54
C GLU A 382 22.60 -63.80 69.42
N LYS A 383 23.72 -63.73 70.17
CA LYS A 383 24.71 -62.65 70.10
C LYS A 383 25.28 -62.44 68.70
N ARG A 384 25.60 -63.52 67.97
CA ARG A 384 26.05 -63.44 66.56
C ARG A 384 24.93 -63.01 65.61
N GLU A 385 23.68 -63.32 65.89
CA GLU A 385 22.56 -62.83 65.08
C GLU A 385 22.26 -61.36 65.36
N ILE A 386 22.33 -60.94 66.63
CA ILE A 386 22.28 -59.52 67.03
C ILE A 386 23.36 -58.71 66.31
N SER A 387 24.60 -59.21 66.20
CA SER A 387 25.66 -58.56 65.42
C SER A 387 25.30 -58.43 63.93
N ARG A 388 24.77 -59.48 63.29
CA ARG A 388 24.33 -59.41 61.87
C ARG A 388 23.18 -58.43 61.65
N LEU A 389 22.26 -58.34 62.61
CA LEU A 389 21.16 -57.39 62.59
C LEU A 389 21.69 -55.96 62.81
N GLN A 390 22.66 -55.75 63.69
CA GLN A 390 23.37 -54.47 63.84
C GLN A 390 24.08 -54.05 62.55
N ASP A 391 24.85 -54.94 61.90
CA ASP A 391 25.47 -54.67 60.58
C ASP A 391 24.44 -54.29 59.52
N ARG A 392 23.27 -54.95 59.53
CA ARG A 392 22.17 -54.69 58.60
C ARG A 392 21.50 -53.35 58.88
N ILE A 393 21.32 -52.97 60.15
CA ILE A 393 20.84 -51.65 60.57
C ILE A 393 21.84 -50.56 60.15
N VAL A 394 23.14 -50.77 60.35
CA VAL A 394 24.20 -49.82 59.92
C VAL A 394 24.18 -49.62 58.41
N ARG A 395 24.08 -50.70 57.61
CA ARG A 395 23.93 -50.60 56.15
C ARG A 395 22.67 -49.83 55.75
N TYR A 396 21.51 -50.14 56.32
CA TYR A 396 20.28 -49.40 56.01
C TYR A 396 20.36 -47.93 56.43
N LYS A 397 21.00 -47.60 57.55
CA LYS A 397 21.23 -46.21 57.97
C LYS A 397 22.14 -45.44 57.01
N ALA A 398 23.17 -46.09 56.45
CA ALA A 398 24.01 -45.50 55.42
C ALA A 398 23.22 -45.24 54.11
N ASN A 399 22.49 -46.24 53.63
CA ASN A 399 21.67 -46.12 52.41
C ASN A 399 20.57 -45.05 52.54
N LEU A 400 19.97 -44.88 53.72
CA LEU A 400 19.04 -43.79 53.99
C LEU A 400 19.73 -42.42 53.93
N SER A 401 20.90 -42.27 54.55
CA SER A 401 21.69 -41.03 54.49
C SER A 401 22.14 -40.66 53.07
N GLU A 402 22.39 -41.66 52.21
CA GLU A 402 22.69 -41.47 50.78
C GLU A 402 21.46 -40.98 50.01
N ARG A 403 20.30 -41.64 50.18
CA ARG A 403 19.02 -41.21 49.60
C ARG A 403 18.64 -39.80 50.07
N ASP A 404 18.83 -39.48 51.34
CA ASP A 404 18.60 -38.12 51.88
C ASP A 404 19.52 -37.08 51.23
N GLN A 405 20.75 -37.43 50.86
CA GLN A 405 21.68 -36.54 50.17
C GLN A 405 21.32 -36.36 48.68
N GLU A 406 20.91 -37.43 48.01
CA GLU A 406 20.34 -37.37 46.65
C GLU A 406 19.08 -36.49 46.61
N ILE A 407 18.16 -36.65 47.58
CA ILE A 407 16.96 -35.82 47.73
C ILE A 407 17.31 -34.34 47.97
N ARG A 408 18.38 -34.02 48.71
CA ARG A 408 18.85 -32.62 48.85
C ARG A 408 19.38 -32.07 47.53
N GLY A 409 20.27 -32.79 46.85
CA GLY A 409 20.82 -32.37 45.55
C GLY A 409 19.74 -32.18 44.48
N LEU A 410 18.73 -33.05 44.43
CA LEU A 410 17.58 -32.90 43.54
C LEU A 410 16.73 -31.68 43.90
N LYS A 411 16.48 -31.42 45.20
CA LYS A 411 15.76 -30.21 45.65
C LYS A 411 16.52 -28.92 45.31
N GLU A 412 17.83 -28.91 45.46
CA GLU A 412 18.69 -27.78 45.07
C GLU A 412 18.67 -27.57 43.55
N SER A 413 18.76 -28.64 42.75
CA SER A 413 18.65 -28.56 41.29
C SER A 413 17.28 -28.07 40.82
N ILE A 414 16.19 -28.50 41.46
CA ILE A 414 14.82 -28.03 41.17
C ILE A 414 14.65 -26.57 41.59
N GLY A 415 15.19 -26.16 42.75
CA GLY A 415 15.18 -24.77 43.20
C GLY A 415 15.90 -23.83 42.22
N ASN A 416 17.08 -24.24 41.74
CA ASN A 416 17.84 -23.48 40.74
C ASN A 416 17.11 -23.41 39.39
N ALA A 417 16.50 -24.51 38.93
CA ALA A 417 15.71 -24.52 37.69
C ALA A 417 14.46 -23.63 37.80
N ASN A 418 13.71 -23.72 38.90
CA ASN A 418 12.54 -22.87 39.14
C ASN A 418 12.92 -21.38 39.23
N LYS A 419 14.08 -21.07 39.81
CA LYS A 419 14.60 -19.69 39.86
C LYS A 419 14.91 -19.16 38.44
N ALA A 420 15.62 -19.94 37.62
CA ALA A 420 15.92 -19.56 36.24
C ALA A 420 14.64 -19.38 35.39
N LEU A 421 13.65 -20.25 35.56
CA LEU A 421 12.34 -20.13 34.90
C LEU A 421 11.54 -18.90 35.38
N SER A 422 11.68 -18.47 36.64
CA SER A 422 11.10 -17.21 37.11
C SER A 422 11.77 -16.01 36.44
N GLU A 423 13.11 -16.01 36.39
CA GLU A 423 13.90 -14.95 35.76
C GLU A 423 13.60 -14.82 34.25
N GLU A 424 13.44 -15.95 33.55
CA GLU A 424 13.02 -15.98 32.14
C GLU A 424 11.58 -15.50 31.94
N ASN A 425 10.63 -15.90 32.80
CA ASN A 425 9.24 -15.44 32.75
C ASN A 425 9.12 -13.94 33.03
N GLU A 426 9.87 -13.41 34.00
CA GLU A 426 9.96 -11.96 34.28
C GLU A 426 10.53 -11.20 33.06
N GLN A 427 11.57 -11.73 32.41
CA GLN A 427 12.13 -11.16 31.18
C GLN A 427 11.12 -11.19 30.01
N LEU A 428 10.38 -12.27 29.82
CA LEU A 428 9.35 -12.38 28.78
C LEU A 428 8.17 -11.42 29.04
N GLN A 429 7.77 -11.22 30.29
CA GLN A 429 6.78 -10.20 30.66
C GLN A 429 7.31 -8.77 30.42
N ALA A 430 8.58 -8.51 30.71
CA ALA A 430 9.22 -7.23 30.38
C ALA A 430 9.26 -6.99 28.85
N GLU A 431 9.56 -8.00 28.04
CA GLU A 431 9.50 -7.89 26.58
C GLU A 431 8.06 -7.72 26.07
N MET A 432 7.07 -8.47 26.57
CA MET A 432 5.67 -8.26 26.17
C MET A 432 5.16 -6.86 26.53
N THR A 433 5.54 -6.31 27.69
CA THR A 433 5.19 -4.91 28.06
C THR A 433 6.01 -3.85 27.31
N ARG A 434 7.13 -4.21 26.70
CA ARG A 434 7.89 -3.39 25.74
C ARG A 434 7.19 -3.38 24.37
N LEU A 435 6.90 -4.57 23.83
CA LEU A 435 6.28 -4.75 22.51
C LEU A 435 4.85 -4.21 22.43
N THR A 436 4.07 -4.30 23.50
CA THR A 436 2.71 -3.68 23.53
C THR A 436 2.75 -2.15 23.52
N LYS A 437 3.75 -1.52 24.17
CA LYS A 437 3.98 -0.07 24.09
C LYS A 437 4.49 0.35 22.72
N GLU A 438 5.39 -0.43 22.13
CA GLU A 438 5.89 -0.21 20.77
C GLU A 438 4.77 -0.33 19.72
N ARG A 439 3.92 -1.36 19.85
CA ARG A 439 2.70 -1.50 19.04
C ARG A 439 1.79 -0.28 19.19
N ALA A 440 1.46 0.14 20.42
CA ALA A 440 0.56 1.26 20.65
C ALA A 440 1.08 2.56 20.00
N TYR A 441 2.38 2.85 20.15
CA TYR A 441 3.02 3.99 19.49
C TYR A 441 2.94 3.92 17.96
N LEU A 442 3.16 2.74 17.37
CA LEU A 442 3.01 2.54 15.92
C LEU A 442 1.55 2.65 15.46
N GLU A 443 0.59 2.17 16.26
CA GLU A 443 -0.84 2.26 16.00
C GLU A 443 -1.33 3.72 16.01
N ASP A 444 -0.80 4.55 16.92
CA ASP A 444 -1.13 5.98 16.99
C ASP A 444 -0.44 6.80 15.87
N ASN A 445 0.79 6.47 15.49
CA ASN A 445 1.43 7.03 14.29
C ASN A 445 0.64 6.70 13.01
N LEU A 446 0.08 5.48 12.91
CA LEU A 446 -0.77 5.10 11.78
C LEU A 446 -2.05 5.95 11.74
N LYS A 447 -2.74 6.13 12.88
CA LYS A 447 -3.91 7.01 13.00
C LYS A 447 -3.59 8.46 12.59
N GLU A 448 -2.41 8.99 12.94
CA GLU A 448 -1.96 10.32 12.48
C GLU A 448 -1.82 10.38 10.96
N MET A 449 -1.22 9.35 10.35
CA MET A 449 -1.05 9.30 8.89
C MET A 449 -2.39 9.10 8.16
N ASP A 450 -3.31 8.30 8.69
CA ASP A 450 -4.66 8.13 8.13
C ASP A 450 -5.45 9.45 8.16
N LEU A 451 -5.41 10.19 9.27
CA LEU A 451 -6.02 11.53 9.37
C LEU A 451 -5.38 12.52 8.37
N ARG A 452 -4.06 12.43 8.15
CA ARG A 452 -3.36 13.25 7.17
C ARG A 452 -3.76 12.89 5.73
N CYS A 453 -3.95 11.61 5.42
CA CYS A 453 -4.46 11.16 4.12
C CYS A 453 -5.89 11.67 3.90
N GLN A 454 -6.78 11.55 4.90
CA GLN A 454 -8.16 12.06 4.83
C GLN A 454 -8.20 13.58 4.57
N SER A 455 -7.32 14.36 5.21
CA SER A 455 -7.19 15.81 4.95
C SER A 455 -6.75 16.11 3.52
N LEU A 456 -5.81 15.33 2.96
CA LEU A 456 -5.34 15.50 1.58
C LEU A 456 -6.40 15.08 0.55
N ASP A 457 -7.17 14.03 0.82
CA ASP A 457 -8.31 13.62 -0.02
C ASP A 457 -9.44 14.67 0.00
N GLU A 458 -9.67 15.33 1.14
CA GLU A 458 -10.59 16.47 1.23
C GLU A 458 -10.08 17.67 0.42
N ASP A 459 -8.80 18.03 0.53
CA ASP A 459 -8.17 19.09 -0.26
C ASP A 459 -8.27 18.81 -1.76
N VAL A 460 -7.96 17.58 -2.19
CA VAL A 460 -8.11 17.12 -3.58
C VAL A 460 -9.58 17.18 -4.03
N ARG A 461 -10.56 16.91 -3.15
CA ARG A 461 -11.99 17.01 -3.49
C ARG A 461 -12.41 18.46 -3.68
N ARG A 462 -11.99 19.39 -2.82
CA ARG A 462 -12.26 20.83 -2.97
C ARG A 462 -11.63 21.41 -4.23
N VAL A 463 -10.39 21.02 -4.55
CA VAL A 463 -9.72 21.43 -5.81
C VAL A 463 -10.43 20.87 -7.04
N LYS A 464 -10.92 19.61 -7.01
CA LYS A 464 -11.71 19.03 -8.10
C LYS A 464 -13.04 19.76 -8.31
N ALA A 465 -13.74 20.13 -7.23
CA ALA A 465 -14.99 20.89 -7.31
C ALA A 465 -14.77 22.28 -7.93
N SER A 466 -13.82 23.07 -7.38
CA SER A 466 -13.49 24.39 -7.90
C SER A 466 -12.98 24.35 -9.35
N LYS A 467 -12.22 23.30 -9.74
CA LYS A 467 -11.84 23.08 -11.14
C LYS A 467 -13.09 22.90 -12.03
N ALA A 468 -14.04 22.08 -11.62
CA ALA A 468 -15.26 21.84 -12.40
C ALA A 468 -16.12 23.10 -12.54
N GLU A 469 -16.24 23.91 -11.48
CA GLU A 469 -16.90 25.22 -11.51
C GLU A 469 -16.24 26.16 -12.53
N ILE A 470 -14.91 26.23 -12.53
CA ILE A 470 -14.12 27.05 -13.47
C ILE A 470 -14.26 26.54 -14.91
N GLU A 471 -14.25 25.21 -15.13
CA GLU A 471 -14.48 24.61 -16.45
C GLU A 471 -15.89 24.90 -16.98
N VAL A 472 -16.92 24.91 -16.12
CA VAL A 472 -18.28 25.31 -16.49
C VAL A 472 -18.35 26.80 -16.84
N ILE A 473 -17.72 27.68 -16.05
CA ILE A 473 -17.70 29.13 -16.30
C ILE A 473 -16.98 29.45 -17.63
N PHE A 474 -15.80 28.86 -17.88
CA PHE A 474 -15.11 29.07 -19.15
C PHE A 474 -15.86 28.43 -20.33
N GLY A 475 -16.52 27.29 -20.14
CA GLY A 475 -17.42 26.70 -21.14
C GLY A 475 -18.54 27.67 -21.54
N ALA A 476 -19.24 28.26 -20.57
CA ALA A 476 -20.29 29.25 -20.81
C ALA A 476 -19.75 30.51 -21.52
N GLN A 477 -18.58 31.02 -21.14
CA GLN A 477 -17.93 32.14 -21.82
C GLN A 477 -17.55 31.81 -23.28
N ILE A 478 -17.10 30.58 -23.55
CA ILE A 478 -16.77 30.13 -24.91
C ILE A 478 -18.03 30.03 -25.78
N GLU A 479 -19.15 29.50 -25.27
CA GLU A 479 -20.40 29.46 -26.03
C GLU A 479 -21.00 30.86 -26.25
N GLN A 480 -20.91 31.78 -25.28
CA GLN A 480 -21.29 33.19 -25.50
C GLN A 480 -20.44 33.82 -26.61
N LEU A 481 -19.11 33.70 -26.56
CA LEU A 481 -18.23 34.27 -27.58
C LEU A 481 -18.44 33.65 -28.97
N LYS A 482 -18.90 32.40 -29.07
CA LYS A 482 -19.32 31.78 -30.34
C LYS A 482 -20.61 32.41 -30.87
N ALA A 483 -21.60 32.67 -30.01
CA ALA A 483 -22.82 33.37 -30.40
C ALA A 483 -22.51 34.80 -30.87
N ASP A 484 -21.70 35.54 -30.11
CA ASP A 484 -21.21 36.88 -30.46
C ASP A 484 -20.38 36.91 -31.77
N ILE A 485 -19.81 35.78 -32.21
CA ILE A 485 -19.17 35.64 -33.53
C ILE A 485 -20.23 35.41 -34.60
N ALA A 486 -21.14 34.45 -34.42
CA ALA A 486 -22.18 34.13 -35.39
C ALA A 486 -23.09 35.33 -35.72
N GLU A 487 -23.54 36.07 -34.70
CA GLU A 487 -24.35 37.29 -34.91
C GLU A 487 -23.61 38.37 -35.71
N ARG A 488 -22.28 38.46 -35.57
CA ARG A 488 -21.45 39.39 -36.35
C ARG A 488 -21.19 38.89 -37.77
N ASP A 489 -21.05 37.58 -37.97
CA ASP A 489 -20.91 36.99 -39.30
C ASP A 489 -22.21 37.18 -40.11
N ASP A 490 -23.39 36.95 -39.51
CA ASP A 490 -24.70 37.26 -40.11
C ASP A 490 -24.81 38.75 -40.51
N CYS A 491 -24.36 39.65 -39.63
CA CYS A 491 -24.33 41.09 -39.90
C CYS A 491 -23.36 41.46 -41.03
N VAL A 492 -22.21 40.77 -41.14
CA VAL A 492 -21.24 40.94 -42.24
C VAL A 492 -21.82 40.40 -43.56
N GLU A 493 -22.54 39.27 -43.56
CA GLU A 493 -23.26 38.80 -44.75
C GLU A 493 -24.29 39.84 -45.23
N GLU A 494 -25.08 40.42 -44.33
CA GLU A 494 -26.08 41.41 -44.71
C GLU A 494 -25.45 42.71 -45.22
N LEU A 495 -24.35 43.17 -44.62
CA LEU A 495 -23.57 44.29 -45.16
C LEU A 495 -22.98 43.97 -46.55
N ASN A 496 -22.53 42.74 -46.79
CA ASN A 496 -22.05 42.30 -48.11
C ASN A 496 -23.17 42.26 -49.16
N LYS A 497 -24.37 41.78 -48.81
CA LYS A 497 -25.56 41.84 -49.68
C LYS A 497 -25.89 43.28 -50.08
N ASN A 498 -25.88 44.20 -49.10
CA ASN A 498 -26.13 45.63 -49.34
C ASN A 498 -25.02 46.29 -50.17
N LEU A 499 -23.74 45.95 -49.94
CA LEU A 499 -22.61 46.40 -50.75
C LEU A 499 -22.76 45.95 -52.21
N HIS A 500 -23.10 44.68 -52.46
CA HIS A 500 -23.31 44.17 -53.80
C HIS A 500 -24.52 44.84 -54.49
N GLY A 501 -25.61 45.09 -53.75
CA GLY A 501 -26.74 45.88 -54.22
C GLY A 501 -26.42 47.35 -54.53
N LEU A 502 -25.33 47.91 -53.97
CA LEU A 502 -24.80 49.23 -54.31
C LEU A 502 -23.84 49.18 -55.51
N GLN A 503 -23.02 48.13 -55.62
CA GLN A 503 -22.17 47.88 -56.80
C GLN A 503 -23.01 47.79 -58.08
N LEU A 504 -24.05 46.95 -58.08
CA LEU A 504 -24.97 46.81 -59.23
C LEU A 504 -25.61 48.15 -59.64
N LYS A 505 -25.98 48.99 -58.67
CA LYS A 505 -26.51 50.35 -58.95
C LYS A 505 -25.44 51.28 -59.52
N HIS A 506 -24.19 51.18 -59.04
CA HIS A 506 -23.07 51.94 -59.58
C HIS A 506 -22.79 51.52 -61.04
N ASP A 507 -22.73 50.22 -61.33
CA ASP A 507 -22.48 49.70 -62.67
C ASP A 507 -23.58 50.11 -63.67
N MET A 508 -24.85 50.08 -63.24
CA MET A 508 -25.97 50.62 -64.02
C MET A 508 -25.82 52.13 -64.31
N LEU A 509 -25.43 52.93 -63.31
CA LEU A 509 -25.20 54.37 -63.49
C LEU A 509 -23.98 54.65 -64.37
N VAL A 510 -22.93 53.85 -64.28
CA VAL A 510 -21.75 53.89 -65.16
C VAL A 510 -22.16 53.62 -66.61
N ALA A 511 -22.96 52.57 -66.86
CA ALA A 511 -23.46 52.25 -68.20
C ALA A 511 -24.33 53.38 -68.80
N ILE A 512 -25.26 53.95 -68.01
CA ILE A 512 -26.08 55.10 -68.45
C ILE A 512 -25.20 56.32 -68.74
N LYS A 513 -24.21 56.59 -67.87
CA LYS A 513 -23.22 57.65 -68.05
C LYS A 513 -22.42 57.45 -69.35
N ASP A 514 -21.99 56.23 -69.67
CA ASP A 514 -21.27 55.92 -70.91
C ASP A 514 -22.17 56.05 -72.16
N GLU A 515 -23.43 55.62 -72.08
CA GLU A 515 -24.42 55.83 -73.16
C GLU A 515 -24.65 57.33 -73.44
N LEU A 516 -24.74 58.15 -72.39
CA LEU A 516 -24.86 59.61 -72.52
C LEU A 516 -23.59 60.24 -73.10
N HIS A 517 -22.39 59.78 -72.70
CA HIS A 517 -21.13 60.26 -73.29
C HIS A 517 -21.03 59.87 -74.78
N ALA A 518 -21.47 58.68 -75.17
CA ALA A 518 -21.53 58.28 -76.57
C ALA A 518 -22.49 59.17 -77.40
N LYS A 519 -23.67 59.51 -76.84
CA LYS A 519 -24.61 60.46 -77.48
C LYS A 519 -24.02 61.86 -77.61
N ILE A 520 -23.34 62.36 -76.57
CA ILE A 520 -22.66 63.67 -76.59
C ILE A 520 -21.53 63.66 -77.64
N ALA A 521 -20.73 62.60 -77.73
CA ALA A 521 -19.68 62.47 -78.73
C ALA A 521 -20.24 62.42 -80.17
N ALA A 522 -21.34 61.71 -80.39
CA ALA A 522 -22.03 61.66 -81.69
C ALA A 522 -22.58 63.04 -82.10
N LEU A 523 -23.24 63.76 -81.18
CA LEU A 523 -23.71 65.13 -81.43
C LEU A 523 -22.55 66.11 -81.63
N GLY A 524 -21.43 65.95 -80.90
CA GLY A 524 -20.21 66.74 -81.10
C GLY A 524 -19.59 66.52 -82.48
N ALA A 525 -19.60 65.29 -82.99
CA ALA A 525 -19.19 64.98 -84.36
C ALA A 525 -20.15 65.56 -85.41
N GLU A 526 -21.47 65.53 -85.16
CA GLU A 526 -22.47 66.14 -86.05
C GLU A 526 -22.35 67.67 -86.10
N ILE A 527 -22.15 68.33 -84.95
CA ILE A 527 -21.87 69.77 -84.86
C ILE A 527 -20.56 70.09 -85.60
N SER A 528 -19.49 69.34 -85.33
CA SER A 528 -18.21 69.52 -86.04
C SER A 528 -18.38 69.39 -87.56
N SER A 529 -19.18 68.43 -88.04
CA SER A 529 -19.49 68.28 -89.46
C SER A 529 -20.28 69.45 -90.04
N LYS A 530 -21.24 70.00 -89.27
CA LYS A 530 -22.02 71.19 -89.65
C LYS A 530 -21.14 72.44 -89.68
N ASP A 531 -20.22 72.60 -88.73
CA ASP A 531 -19.27 73.72 -88.69
C ASP A 531 -18.29 73.67 -89.87
N HIS A 532 -17.78 72.48 -90.23
CA HIS A 532 -16.97 72.31 -91.45
C HIS A 532 -17.77 72.64 -92.71
N HIS A 533 -19.03 72.21 -92.81
CA HIS A 533 -19.89 72.56 -93.95
C HIS A 533 -20.23 74.05 -94.00
N LEU A 534 -20.52 74.69 -92.87
CA LEU A 534 -20.77 76.12 -92.76
C LEU A 534 -19.52 76.93 -93.13
N HIS A 535 -18.33 76.48 -92.73
CA HIS A 535 -17.07 77.09 -93.13
C HIS A 535 -16.82 76.92 -94.64
N GLN A 536 -17.09 75.75 -95.22
CA GLN A 536 -17.01 75.52 -96.66
C GLN A 536 -17.98 76.43 -97.44
N LEU A 537 -19.23 76.56 -96.99
CA LEU A 537 -20.22 77.45 -97.59
C LEU A 537 -19.83 78.92 -97.45
N HIS A 538 -19.23 79.31 -96.31
CA HIS A 538 -18.68 80.66 -96.11
C HIS A 538 -17.54 80.96 -97.09
N LEU A 539 -16.60 80.03 -97.29
CA LEU A 539 -15.54 80.17 -98.30
C LEU A 539 -16.12 80.32 -99.72
N GLN A 540 -17.11 79.51 -100.09
CA GLN A 540 -17.81 79.63 -101.37
C GLN A 540 -18.56 80.97 -101.51
N HIS A 541 -19.20 81.46 -100.45
CA HIS A 541 -19.86 82.77 -100.45
C HIS A 541 -18.84 83.91 -100.61
N VAL A 542 -17.66 83.82 -99.99
CA VAL A 542 -16.57 84.79 -100.17
C VAL A 542 -16.05 84.79 -101.61
N GLU A 543 -15.86 83.61 -102.22
CA GLU A 543 -15.46 83.48 -103.63
C GLU A 543 -16.52 84.02 -104.60
N LEU A 544 -17.81 83.77 -104.32
CA LEU A 544 -18.94 84.33 -105.07
C LEU A 544 -19.03 85.85 -104.91
N ILE A 545 -18.74 86.40 -103.73
CA ILE A 545 -18.65 87.86 -103.53
C ILE A 545 -17.50 88.43 -104.37
N VAL A 546 -16.29 87.87 -104.29
CA VAL A 546 -15.12 88.36 -105.04
C VAL A 546 -15.34 88.31 -106.56
N SER A 547 -15.93 87.22 -107.07
CA SER A 547 -16.26 87.11 -108.50
C SER A 547 -17.41 88.04 -108.92
N ALA A 548 -18.43 88.24 -108.08
CA ALA A 548 -19.46 89.26 -108.32
C ALA A 548 -18.90 90.69 -108.27
N GLU A 549 -17.91 90.99 -107.41
CA GLU A 549 -17.22 92.28 -107.38
C GLU A 549 -16.37 92.51 -108.65
N ALA A 550 -15.69 91.47 -109.14
CA ALA A 550 -14.94 91.53 -110.40
C ALA A 550 -15.88 91.76 -111.60
N ALA A 551 -17.02 91.06 -111.64
CA ALA A 551 -18.05 91.27 -112.65
C ALA A 551 -18.69 92.66 -112.56
N ARG A 552 -18.91 93.18 -111.34
CA ARG A 552 -19.41 94.54 -111.13
C ARG A 552 -18.44 95.60 -111.66
N LYS A 553 -17.14 95.46 -111.37
CA LYS A 553 -16.09 96.35 -111.89
C LYS A 553 -16.03 96.35 -113.41
N SER A 554 -16.06 95.18 -114.06
CA SER A 554 -16.07 95.13 -115.54
C SER A 554 -17.37 95.71 -116.14
N ALA A 555 -18.50 95.61 -115.44
CA ALA A 555 -19.75 96.28 -115.83
C ALA A 555 -19.68 97.81 -115.63
N GLU A 556 -19.04 98.31 -114.57
CA GLU A 556 -18.78 99.73 -114.33
C GLU A 556 -17.82 100.31 -115.39
N GLU A 557 -16.76 99.58 -115.74
CA GLU A 557 -15.85 99.90 -116.86
C GLU A 557 -16.62 99.96 -118.19
N LEU A 558 -17.43 98.94 -118.51
CA LEU A 558 -18.27 98.94 -119.72
C LEU A 558 -19.29 100.10 -119.72
N GLN A 559 -19.91 100.43 -118.59
CA GLN A 559 -20.78 101.61 -118.49
C GLN A 559 -20.02 102.93 -118.71
N SER A 560 -18.78 103.03 -118.23
CA SER A 560 -17.94 104.21 -118.48
C SER A 560 -17.61 104.35 -119.97
N ARG A 561 -17.32 103.23 -120.65
CA ARG A 561 -17.06 103.19 -122.09
C ARG A 561 -18.31 103.45 -122.92
N VAL A 562 -19.50 103.01 -122.47
CA VAL A 562 -20.78 103.36 -123.10
C VAL A 562 -20.99 104.87 -123.01
N LYS A 563 -20.83 105.50 -121.84
CA LYS A 563 -20.95 106.96 -121.68
C LYS A 563 -19.97 107.74 -122.56
N GLU A 564 -18.73 107.26 -122.67
CA GLU A 564 -17.73 107.86 -123.57
C GLU A 564 -18.17 107.79 -125.04
N LEU A 565 -18.72 106.65 -125.46
CA LEU A 565 -19.27 106.45 -126.81
C LEU A 565 -20.57 107.24 -127.05
N GLU A 566 -21.41 107.43 -126.04
CA GLU A 566 -22.61 108.28 -126.10
C GLU A 566 -22.21 109.74 -126.36
N ILE A 567 -21.23 110.27 -125.62
CA ILE A 567 -20.68 111.62 -125.84
C ILE A 567 -20.04 111.74 -127.23
N ASP A 568 -19.34 110.72 -127.72
CA ASP A 568 -18.78 110.70 -129.08
C ASP A 568 -19.85 110.58 -130.18
N VAL A 569 -21.01 109.99 -129.87
CA VAL A 569 -22.19 109.99 -130.76
C VAL A 569 -22.84 111.36 -130.75
N GLU A 570 -23.02 112.02 -129.59
CA GLU A 570 -23.54 113.39 -129.51
C GLU A 570 -22.68 114.38 -130.31
N ARG A 571 -21.34 114.36 -130.15
CA ARG A 571 -20.40 115.16 -130.97
C ARG A 571 -20.56 114.93 -132.47
N LYS A 572 -20.77 113.67 -132.88
CA LYS A 572 -21.02 113.33 -134.30
C LYS A 572 -22.40 113.81 -134.76
N GLN A 573 -23.41 113.71 -133.90
CA GLN A 573 -24.75 114.24 -134.16
C GLN A 573 -24.69 115.78 -134.36
N GLU A 574 -23.92 116.48 -133.53
CA GLU A 574 -23.69 117.93 -133.60
C GLU A 574 -23.00 118.33 -134.90
N THR A 575 -21.86 117.73 -135.25
CA THR A 575 -21.17 117.99 -136.54
C THR A 575 -22.00 117.61 -137.78
N ILE A 576 -22.89 116.62 -137.67
CA ILE A 576 -23.87 116.29 -138.73
C ILE A 576 -24.96 117.36 -138.83
N LEU A 577 -25.39 117.95 -137.71
CA LEU A 577 -26.35 119.05 -137.69
C LEU A 577 -25.73 120.35 -138.24
N GLU A 578 -24.49 120.68 -137.87
CA GLU A 578 -23.71 121.78 -138.44
C GLU A 578 -23.56 121.60 -139.96
N GLY A 579 -23.02 120.47 -140.41
CA GLY A 579 -22.87 120.14 -141.83
C GLY A 579 -24.19 119.92 -142.58
N ALA A 580 -25.33 119.93 -141.89
CA ALA A 580 -26.67 120.02 -142.48
C ALA A 580 -27.19 121.47 -142.52
N GLU A 581 -26.80 122.33 -141.57
CA GLU A 581 -27.10 123.76 -141.60
C GLU A 581 -26.24 124.49 -142.63
N GLU A 582 -24.96 124.13 -142.80
CA GLU A 582 -24.12 124.60 -143.92
C GLU A 582 -24.77 124.29 -145.27
N LYS A 583 -25.35 123.09 -145.43
CA LYS A 583 -26.10 122.72 -146.64
C LYS A 583 -27.39 123.52 -146.78
N ARG A 584 -28.10 123.82 -145.69
CA ARG A 584 -29.27 124.72 -145.70
C ARG A 584 -28.87 126.16 -146.05
N GLU A 585 -27.74 126.66 -145.58
CA GLU A 585 -27.20 127.98 -145.93
C GLU A 585 -26.76 128.03 -147.40
N ALA A 586 -26.06 127.01 -147.90
CA ALA A 586 -25.72 126.90 -149.33
C ALA A 586 -26.97 126.88 -150.22
N ILE A 587 -28.05 126.19 -149.80
CA ILE A 587 -29.35 126.24 -150.48
C ILE A 587 -29.98 127.65 -150.39
N ARG A 588 -29.91 128.32 -149.22
CA ARG A 588 -30.40 129.70 -149.06
C ARG A 588 -29.67 130.68 -150.00
N GLN A 589 -28.36 130.59 -150.12
CA GLN A 589 -27.56 131.41 -151.04
C GLN A 589 -27.85 131.09 -152.50
N LEU A 590 -27.99 129.80 -152.85
CA LEU A 590 -28.38 129.39 -154.20
C LEU A 590 -29.75 129.97 -154.59
N CYS A 591 -30.77 129.85 -153.72
CA CYS A 591 -32.08 130.45 -153.92
C CYS A 591 -32.00 131.97 -154.10
N PHE A 592 -31.18 132.67 -153.30
CA PHE A 592 -30.98 134.12 -153.43
C PHE A 592 -30.38 134.49 -154.80
N SER A 593 -29.40 133.72 -155.29
CA SER A 593 -28.83 133.93 -156.62
C SER A 593 -29.83 133.64 -157.75
N ILE A 594 -30.67 132.61 -157.61
CA ILE A 594 -31.72 132.27 -158.58
C ILE A 594 -32.74 133.40 -158.67
N GLU A 595 -33.21 133.93 -157.54
CA GLU A 595 -34.20 135.01 -157.53
C GLU A 595 -33.63 136.30 -158.13
N HIS A 596 -32.35 136.61 -157.90
CA HIS A 596 -31.65 137.73 -158.55
C HIS A 596 -31.64 137.61 -160.09
N TYR A 597 -31.30 136.43 -160.65
CA TYR A 597 -31.41 136.19 -162.09
C TYR A 597 -32.87 136.24 -162.59
N ARG A 598 -33.84 135.83 -161.76
CA ARG A 598 -35.27 135.84 -162.08
C ARG A 598 -35.85 137.25 -162.21
N SER A 599 -35.42 138.17 -161.34
CA SER A 599 -35.77 139.60 -161.42
C SER A 599 -35.21 140.24 -162.70
N GLY A 600 -33.91 140.05 -162.99
CA GLY A 600 -33.30 140.57 -164.22
C GLY A 600 -33.97 140.04 -165.50
N TYR A 601 -34.40 138.77 -165.50
CA TYR A 601 -35.14 138.19 -166.61
C TYR A 601 -36.56 138.77 -166.77
N HIS A 602 -37.19 139.26 -165.70
CA HIS A 602 -38.49 139.96 -165.78
C HIS A 602 -38.36 141.36 -166.38
N GLU A 603 -37.34 142.13 -166.00
CA GLU A 603 -37.07 143.44 -166.59
C GLU A 603 -36.74 143.32 -168.09
N LEU A 604 -35.91 142.34 -168.47
CA LEU A 604 -35.60 142.07 -169.87
C LEU A 604 -36.84 141.65 -170.69
N ARG A 605 -37.81 140.96 -170.06
CA ARG A 605 -39.05 140.51 -170.72
C ARG A 605 -40.06 141.63 -170.92
N LEU A 606 -40.07 142.66 -170.07
CA LEU A 606 -40.92 143.85 -170.23
C LEU A 606 -40.53 144.73 -171.43
N ALA A 607 -39.26 144.70 -171.84
CA ALA A 607 -38.75 145.56 -172.92
C ALA A 607 -39.10 145.07 -174.35
N VAL A 608 -39.51 143.80 -174.53
CA VAL A 608 -39.48 143.14 -175.86
C VAL A 608 -40.87 142.92 -176.49
N THR A 609 -41.94 142.74 -175.70
CA THR A 609 -43.27 142.32 -176.23
C THR A 609 -44.23 143.46 -176.57
N ALA A 610 -43.74 144.69 -176.75
CA ALA A 610 -44.53 145.85 -177.16
C ALA A 610 -45.01 145.84 -178.64
N HIS A 611 -44.98 144.69 -179.33
CA HIS A 611 -45.44 144.56 -180.73
C HIS A 611 -46.16 143.22 -181.02
N LYS A 612 -47.39 143.34 -181.56
CA LYS A 612 -48.22 142.32 -182.25
C LYS A 612 -48.92 141.20 -181.44
N ARG A 613 -50.07 141.59 -180.87
CA ARG A 613 -51.43 141.06 -181.14
C ARG A 613 -51.92 139.67 -180.62
N LEU A 614 -53.18 139.76 -180.14
CA LEU A 614 -54.26 138.75 -180.06
C LEU A 614 -54.31 137.79 -178.84
N PRO A 615 -55.52 137.36 -178.39
CA PRO A 615 -55.81 137.32 -176.95
C PRO A 615 -56.66 136.11 -176.47
N ALA A 616 -57.10 136.17 -175.20
CA ALA A 616 -58.34 135.55 -174.67
C ALA A 616 -58.26 134.01 -174.40
N VAL A 617 -59.07 133.38 -173.52
CA VAL A 617 -60.09 133.90 -172.57
C VAL A 617 -60.37 132.88 -171.43
N MET A 618 -60.63 133.35 -170.20
CA MET A 618 -61.29 132.66 -169.06
C MET A 618 -60.68 131.29 -168.57
N ALA A 619 -61.03 130.72 -167.42
CA ALA A 619 -62.04 131.08 -166.40
C ALA A 619 -61.57 130.76 -164.96
N ARG A 620 -62.09 131.51 -163.99
CA ARG A 620 -62.12 131.28 -162.52
C ARG A 620 -60.77 131.16 -161.80
#